data_AF-A0AAJ4TKK0-F1
#
_entry.id   AF-A0AAJ4TKK0-F1
#
_cell.length_a   1.000
_cell.length_b   1.000
_cell.length_c   1.000
_cell.angle_alpha   90.00
_cell.angle_beta   90.00
_cell.angle_gamma   90.00
#
_symmetry.space_group_name_H-M   'P 1'
#
loop_
_entity.id
_entity.type
_entity.pdbx_description
1 polymer ?
#
loop_
_entity_poly.entity_id
_entity_poly.type
_entity_poly.pdbx_seq_one_letter_code
_entity_poly.pdbx_strand_id
1 'polypeptide(L)'
;MYEEEFLSEKLQHFTLVDIALVKIVYFLVGLLVATNYLVLTEVSWIFYLLMFLTAVFPIVIHLFSFEGSYIEKARMYLKTNKPSYQVLLFFSQFFFGCMVVVLVPVLILVPWYVYCILIVILAIKPMRSNMFW
;
A
#
# COMPACT_ATOMS: atom_id res chain seq x y z
N MET A 1 -17.84 -2.12 16.43
CA MET A 1 -16.98 -1.33 17.33
C MET A 1 -15.80 -2.16 17.82
N TYR A 2 -16.02 -3.36 18.38
CA TYR A 2 -14.92 -4.27 18.79
C TYR A 2 -13.92 -4.69 17.69
N GLU A 3 -14.36 -4.99 16.47
CA GLU A 3 -13.46 -5.47 15.40
C GLU A 3 -12.51 -4.38 14.88
N GLU A 4 -13.00 -3.15 14.74
CA GLU A 4 -12.19 -2.03 14.25
C GLU A 4 -11.13 -1.62 15.26
N GLU A 5 -11.49 -1.62 16.55
CA GLU A 5 -10.55 -1.37 17.66
C GLU A 5 -9.49 -2.48 17.73
N PHE A 6 -9.89 -3.75 17.65
CA PHE A 6 -8.97 -4.89 17.65
C PHE A 6 -7.95 -4.84 16.49
N LEU A 7 -8.42 -4.55 15.28
CA LEU A 7 -7.53 -4.40 14.12
C LEU A 7 -6.64 -3.16 14.24
N SER A 8 -7.18 -2.06 14.77
CA SER A 8 -6.42 -0.84 15.02
C SER A 8 -5.27 -1.09 16.00
N GLU A 9 -5.50 -1.83 17.09
CA GLU A 9 -4.48 -2.12 18.11
C GLU A 9 -3.30 -2.89 17.50
N LYS A 10 -3.58 -3.95 16.74
CA LYS A 10 -2.54 -4.73 16.05
C LYS A 10 -1.78 -3.89 15.00
N LEU A 11 -2.48 -3.06 14.24
CA LEU A 11 -1.88 -2.18 13.23
C LEU A 11 -0.99 -1.08 13.83
N GLN A 12 -1.24 -0.68 15.08
CA GLN A 12 -0.43 0.31 15.79
C GLN A 12 0.91 -0.24 16.29
N HIS A 13 1.07 -1.57 16.30
CA HIS A 13 2.33 -2.23 16.66
C HIS A 13 3.31 -2.30 15.48
N PHE A 14 2.90 -1.85 14.29
CA PHE A 14 3.77 -1.84 13.12
C PHE A 14 4.96 -0.91 13.33
N THR A 15 6.12 -1.37 12.86
CA THR A 15 7.29 -0.51 12.70
C THR A 15 7.21 0.28 11.40
N LEU A 16 8.05 1.31 11.26
CA LEU A 16 8.19 2.04 9.99
C LEU A 16 8.58 1.11 8.84
N VAL A 17 9.40 0.09 9.12
CA VAL A 17 9.81 -0.91 8.14
C VAL A 17 8.63 -1.78 7.72
N ASP A 18 7.75 -2.16 8.66
CA ASP A 18 6.58 -2.98 8.34
C ASP A 18 5.64 -2.22 7.41
N ILE A 19 5.36 -0.93 7.68
CA ILE A 19 4.57 -0.11 6.75
C ILE A 19 5.23 0.03 5.38
N ALA A 20 6.55 0.22 5.32
CA ALA A 20 7.25 0.30 4.05
C ALA A 20 7.11 -1.00 3.23
N LEU A 21 7.25 -2.15 3.88
CA LEU A 21 7.04 -3.45 3.26
C LEU A 21 5.60 -3.65 2.80
N VAL A 22 4.61 -3.25 3.61
CA VAL A 22 3.19 -3.30 3.24
C VAL A 22 2.91 -2.47 1.99
N LYS A 23 3.47 -1.26 1.90
CA LYS A 23 3.35 -0.41 0.70
C LYS A 23 3.88 -1.12 -0.55
N ILE A 24 5.06 -1.74 -0.44
CA ILE A 24 5.67 -2.48 -1.54
C ILE A 24 4.80 -3.68 -1.92
N VAL A 25 4.28 -4.43 -0.96
CA VAL A 25 3.38 -5.56 -1.22
C VAL A 25 2.13 -5.11 -1.98
N TYR A 26 1.46 -4.05 -1.52
CA TYR A 26 0.27 -3.52 -2.20
C TYR A 26 0.57 -3.01 -3.61
N PHE A 27 1.73 -2.38 -3.79
CA PHE A 27 2.21 -1.98 -5.11
C PHE A 27 2.43 -3.18 -6.04
N LEU A 28 3.11 -4.22 -5.55
CA LEU A 28 3.33 -5.46 -6.31
C LEU A 28 2.02 -6.16 -6.67
N VAL A 29 1.00 -6.10 -5.81
CA VAL A 29 -0.35 -6.59 -6.13
C VAL A 29 -0.95 -5.80 -7.31
N GLY A 30 -0.82 -4.46 -7.32
CA GLY A 30 -1.24 -3.64 -8.46
C GLY A 30 -0.51 -4.02 -9.75
N LEU A 31 0.81 -4.21 -9.70
CA LEU A 31 1.60 -4.67 -10.83
C LEU A 31 1.13 -6.06 -11.33
N LEU A 32 0.98 -7.02 -10.42
CA LEU A 32 0.55 -8.38 -10.75
C LEU A 32 -0.80 -8.37 -11.47
N VAL A 33 -1.77 -7.63 -10.94
CA VAL A 33 -3.12 -7.56 -11.53
C VAL A 33 -3.08 -6.88 -12.89
N ALA A 34 -2.42 -5.72 -13.01
CA ALA A 34 -2.38 -4.98 -14.28
C ALA A 34 -1.58 -5.70 -15.38
N THR A 35 -0.54 -6.47 -15.03
CA THR A 35 0.23 -7.27 -16.01
C THR A 35 -0.51 -8.52 -16.48
N ASN A 36 -1.40 -9.10 -15.66
CA ASN A 36 -2.16 -10.30 -16.01
C ASN A 36 -3.57 -10.00 -16.56
N TYR A 37 -4.11 -8.81 -16.30
CA TYR A 37 -5.41 -8.37 -16.81
C TYR A 37 -5.24 -7.15 -17.71
N LEU A 38 -4.82 -7.41 -18.96
CA LEU A 38 -4.38 -6.40 -19.92
C LEU A 38 -5.43 -5.33 -20.26
N VAL A 39 -6.72 -5.59 -20.05
CA VAL A 39 -7.79 -4.59 -20.19
C VAL A 39 -7.52 -3.34 -19.33
N LEU A 40 -6.85 -3.51 -18.17
CA LEU A 40 -6.45 -2.37 -17.33
C LEU A 40 -5.38 -1.49 -18.00
N THR A 41 -4.58 -2.03 -18.90
CA THR A 41 -3.55 -1.25 -19.60
C THR A 41 -4.14 -0.29 -20.65
N GLU A 42 -5.38 -0.52 -21.07
CA GLU A 42 -6.11 0.36 -22.00
C GLU A 42 -6.67 1.61 -21.30
N VAL A 43 -6.76 1.59 -19.97
CA VAL A 43 -7.19 2.74 -19.19
C VAL A 43 -6.07 3.78 -19.13
N SER A 44 -6.42 5.04 -19.35
CA SER A 44 -5.46 6.16 -19.30
C SER A 44 -4.72 6.21 -17.96
N TRP A 45 -3.40 6.38 -18.00
CA TRP A 45 -2.58 6.58 -16.81
C TRP A 45 -3.05 7.77 -15.95
N ILE A 46 -3.69 8.77 -16.57
CA ILE A 46 -4.27 9.92 -15.87
C ILE A 46 -5.38 9.48 -14.90
N PHE A 47 -6.21 8.50 -15.31
CA PHE A 47 -7.24 7.96 -14.43
C PHE A 47 -6.61 7.33 -13.18
N TYR A 48 -5.57 6.51 -13.36
CA TYR A 48 -4.84 5.91 -12.24
C TYR A 48 -4.16 6.95 -11.35
N LEU A 49 -3.62 8.03 -11.92
CA LEU A 49 -3.08 9.14 -11.16
C LEU A 49 -4.16 9.80 -10.29
N LEU A 50 -5.35 10.09 -10.83
CA LEU A 50 -6.45 10.69 -10.08
C LEU A 50 -6.92 9.77 -8.94
N MET A 51 -7.05 8.47 -9.21
CA MET A 51 -7.42 7.48 -8.20
C MET A 51 -6.34 7.33 -7.11
N PHE A 52 -5.06 7.41 -7.48
CA PHE A 52 -3.95 7.46 -6.54
C PHE A 52 -4.04 8.70 -5.65
N LEU A 53 -4.18 9.90 -6.24
CA LEU A 53 -4.22 11.15 -5.50
C LEU A 53 -5.41 11.21 -4.54
N THR A 54 -6.59 10.77 -4.96
CA THR A 54 -7.78 10.71 -4.10
C THR A 54 -7.59 9.77 -2.91
N ALA A 55 -6.95 8.62 -3.09
CA ALA A 55 -6.66 7.69 -1.99
C ALA A 55 -5.54 8.19 -1.05
N VAL A 56 -4.52 8.87 -1.59
CA VAL A 56 -3.38 9.38 -0.83
C VAL A 56 -3.71 10.64 -0.03
N PHE A 57 -4.60 11.48 -0.53
CA PHE A 57 -4.86 12.79 0.04
C PHE A 57 -5.24 12.76 1.54
N PRO A 58 -6.17 11.90 2.01
CA PRO A 58 -6.48 11.80 3.44
C PRO A 58 -5.29 11.32 4.28
N ILE A 59 -4.46 10.41 3.75
CA ILE A 59 -3.27 9.88 4.43
C ILE A 59 -2.24 11.01 4.63
N VAL A 60 -2.04 11.82 3.59
CA VAL A 60 -1.11 12.94 3.59
C VAL A 60 -1.57 14.03 4.55
N ILE A 61 -2.85 14.41 4.52
CA ILE A 61 -3.41 15.36 5.49
C ILE A 61 -3.23 14.85 6.92
N HIS A 62 -3.55 13.58 7.18
CA HIS A 62 -3.38 12.98 8.51
C HIS A 62 -1.91 13.03 8.95
N LEU A 63 -0.96 12.67 8.09
CA LEU A 63 0.47 12.73 8.39
C LEU A 63 0.95 14.17 8.66
N PHE A 64 0.49 15.15 7.88
CA PHE A 64 0.88 16.56 8.06
C PHE A 64 0.19 17.25 9.24
N SER A 65 -0.90 16.69 9.76
CA SER A 65 -1.57 17.18 10.98
C SER A 65 -0.70 17.05 12.23
N PHE A 66 0.30 16.16 12.22
CA PHE A 66 1.24 15.99 13.32
C PHE A 66 2.39 17.00 13.25
N GLU A 67 2.80 17.52 14.40
CA GLU A 67 3.96 18.39 14.55
C GLU A 67 5.28 17.59 14.60
N GLY A 68 6.40 18.26 14.36
CA GLY A 68 7.74 17.65 14.42
C GLY A 68 8.34 17.24 13.07
N SER A 69 9.43 16.49 13.14
CA SER A 69 10.19 15.99 11.98
C SER A 69 9.42 14.89 11.21
N TYR A 70 9.81 14.63 9.95
CA TYR A 70 9.17 13.59 9.13
C TYR A 70 9.13 12.21 9.80
N ILE A 71 10.18 11.84 10.54
CA ILE A 71 10.26 10.56 11.25
C ILE A 71 9.29 10.53 12.43
N GLU A 72 9.18 11.63 13.17
CA GLU A 72 8.23 11.74 14.30
C GLU A 72 6.79 11.67 13.81
N LYS A 73 6.46 12.41 12.74
CA LYS A 73 5.14 12.34 12.08
C LYS A 73 4.81 10.91 11.65
N ALA A 74 5.77 10.20 11.04
CA ALA A 74 5.56 8.82 10.62
C ALA A 74 5.35 7.85 11.80
N ARG A 75 6.02 8.08 12.94
CA ARG A 75 5.77 7.30 14.17
C ARG A 75 4.40 7.61 14.78
N MET A 76 3.96 8.87 14.76
CA MET A 76 2.62 9.25 15.24
C MET A 76 1.52 8.70 14.34
N TYR A 77 1.73 8.71 13.02
CA TYR A 77 0.85 8.06 12.05
C TYR A 77 0.68 6.57 12.36
N LEU A 78 1.77 5.85 12.67
CA LEU A 78 1.72 4.44 13.07
C LEU A 78 0.87 4.23 14.33
N LYS A 79 1.07 5.07 15.36
CA LYS A 79 0.32 4.99 16.62
C LYS A 79 -1.17 5.34 16.49
N THR A 80 -1.55 5.99 15.40
CA THR A 80 -2.94 6.37 15.10
C THR A 80 -3.47 5.63 13.88
N ASN A 81 -2.78 4.55 13.47
CA ASN A 81 -3.14 3.76 12.32
C ASN A 81 -4.48 3.06 12.57
N LYS A 82 -5.35 3.07 11.56
CA LYS A 82 -6.71 2.53 11.59
C LYS A 82 -6.93 1.65 10.36
N PRO A 83 -7.85 0.70 10.40
CA PRO A 83 -8.16 -0.14 9.24
C PRO A 83 -8.50 0.66 7.98
N SER A 84 -9.24 1.77 8.12
CA SER A 84 -9.56 2.67 6.99
C SER A 84 -8.32 3.26 6.32
N TYR A 85 -7.28 3.62 7.07
CA TYR A 85 -6.02 4.09 6.49
C TYR A 85 -5.27 2.99 5.76
N GLN A 86 -5.37 1.72 6.21
CA GLN A 86 -4.80 0.59 5.48
C GLN A 86 -5.51 0.32 4.16
N VAL A 87 -6.83 0.47 4.12
CA VAL A 87 -7.61 0.37 2.88
C VAL A 87 -7.23 1.49 1.90
N LEU A 88 -7.14 2.73 2.36
CA LEU A 88 -6.66 3.85 1.54
C LEU A 88 -5.22 3.63 1.06
N LEU A 89 -4.37 3.07 1.92
CA LEU A 89 -3.00 2.76 1.56
C LEU A 89 -2.94 1.68 0.49
N PHE A 90 -3.74 0.63 0.62
CA PHE A 90 -3.90 -0.40 -0.42
C PHE A 90 -4.30 0.23 -1.75
N PHE A 91 -5.39 1.00 -1.79
CA PHE A 91 -5.85 1.62 -3.03
C PHE A 91 -4.79 2.54 -3.65
N SER A 92 -4.12 3.36 -2.83
CA SER A 92 -3.05 4.21 -3.34
C SER A 92 -1.96 3.41 -4.04
N GLN A 93 -1.39 2.40 -3.36
CA GLN A 93 -0.28 1.65 -3.93
C GLN A 93 -0.72 0.77 -5.10
N PHE A 94 -1.95 0.24 -5.04
CA PHE A 94 -2.55 -0.51 -6.13
C PHE A 94 -2.69 0.33 -7.40
N PHE A 95 -3.33 1.50 -7.33
CA PHE A 95 -3.49 2.37 -8.49
C PHE A 95 -2.16 2.92 -8.99
N PHE A 96 -1.20 3.17 -8.09
CA PHE A 96 0.17 3.50 -8.47
C PHE A 96 0.83 2.35 -9.24
N GLY A 97 0.64 1.10 -8.81
CA GLY A 97 1.07 -0.09 -9.54
C GLY A 97 0.48 -0.15 -10.95
N CYS A 98 -0.84 -0.02 -11.09
CA CYS A 98 -1.50 -0.01 -12.40
C CYS A 98 -0.95 1.11 -13.30
N MET A 99 -0.78 2.32 -12.76
CA MET A 99 -0.20 3.46 -13.49
C MET A 99 1.20 3.15 -14.02
N VAL A 100 2.04 2.51 -13.19
CA VAL A 100 3.40 2.13 -13.57
C VAL A 100 3.40 1.10 -14.70
N VAL A 101 2.48 0.12 -14.71
CA VAL A 101 2.36 -0.83 -15.83
C VAL A 101 1.98 -0.13 -17.14
N VAL A 102 1.04 0.83 -17.09
CA VAL A 102 0.65 1.61 -18.28
C VAL A 102 1.82 2.44 -18.83
N LEU A 103 2.59 3.09 -17.94
CA LEU A 103 3.73 3.93 -18.32
C LEU A 103 4.97 3.11 -18.73
N VAL A 104 5.10 1.90 -18.18
CA VAL A 104 6.27 1.03 -18.35
C VAL A 104 5.80 -0.36 -18.83
N PRO A 105 5.35 -0.49 -20.09
CA PRO A 105 4.72 -1.71 -20.60
C PRO A 105 5.66 -2.92 -20.66
N VAL A 106 6.98 -2.72 -20.57
CA VAL A 106 7.96 -3.82 -20.47
C VAL A 106 7.73 -4.72 -19.24
N LEU A 107 7.05 -4.20 -18.20
CA LEU A 107 6.67 -4.97 -17.02
C LEU A 107 5.71 -6.13 -17.36
N ILE A 108 4.95 -6.05 -18.46
CA ILE A 108 4.06 -7.13 -18.92
C ILE A 108 4.86 -8.39 -19.27
N LEU A 109 6.13 -8.25 -19.65
CA LEU A 109 7.01 -9.38 -19.96
C LEU A 109 7.51 -10.12 -18.72
N VAL A 110 7.35 -9.54 -17.53
CA VAL A 110 7.77 -10.17 -16.28
C VAL A 110 6.79 -11.29 -15.94
N PRO A 111 7.26 -12.54 -15.73
CA PRO A 111 6.36 -13.64 -15.40
C PRO A 111 5.61 -13.40 -14.10
N TRP A 112 4.31 -13.73 -14.08
CA TRP A 112 3.42 -13.51 -12.94
C TRP A 112 3.96 -14.07 -11.62
N TYR A 113 4.63 -15.22 -11.67
CA TYR A 113 5.17 -15.89 -10.49
C TYR A 113 6.27 -15.07 -9.79
N VAL A 114 6.98 -14.19 -10.52
CA VAL A 114 7.99 -13.30 -9.93
C VAL A 114 7.32 -12.35 -8.95
N TYR A 115 6.20 -11.73 -9.35
CA TYR A 115 5.42 -10.88 -8.47
C TYR A 115 4.87 -11.66 -7.26
N CYS A 116 4.34 -12.86 -7.47
CA CYS A 116 3.85 -13.70 -6.37
C CYS A 116 4.94 -14.06 -5.36
N ILE A 117 6.12 -14.48 -5.83
CA ILE A 117 7.26 -14.81 -4.95
C ILE A 117 7.67 -13.58 -4.13
N LEU A 118 7.81 -12.42 -4.77
CA LEU A 118 8.15 -11.18 -4.08
C LEU A 118 7.10 -10.77 -3.05
N ILE A 119 5.81 -10.86 -3.40
CA ILE A 119 4.70 -10.58 -2.49
C ILE A 119 4.78 -11.48 -1.26
N VAL A 120 4.94 -12.79 -1.45
CA VAL A 120 5.02 -13.76 -0.35
C VAL A 120 6.20 -13.44 0.56
N ILE A 121 7.41 -13.26 0.00
CA ILE A 121 8.61 -13.00 0.78
C ILE A 121 8.49 -11.71 1.58
N LEU A 122 8.04 -10.63 0.95
CA LEU A 122 7.98 -9.31 1.58
C LEU A 122 6.83 -9.18 2.58
N ALA A 123 5.76 -9.98 2.43
CA ALA A 123 4.64 -10.01 3.35
C ALA A 123 4.93 -10.74 4.67
N ILE A 124 5.93 -11.64 4.72
CA ILE A 124 6.23 -12.46 5.92
C ILE A 124 6.45 -11.59 7.15
N LYS A 125 7.28 -10.55 7.05
CA LYS A 125 7.64 -9.72 8.21
C LYS A 125 6.43 -8.91 8.73
N PRO A 126 5.69 -8.15 7.91
CA PRO A 126 4.47 -7.47 8.35
C PRO A 126 3.43 -8.41 8.96
N MET A 127 3.23 -9.59 8.36
CA MET A 127 2.30 -10.58 8.91
C MET A 127 2.71 -11.08 10.29
N ARG A 128 4.01 -11.33 10.52
CA ARG A 128 4.50 -11.71 11.84
C ARG A 128 4.27 -10.61 12.88
N SER A 129 4.47 -9.35 12.49
CA SER A 129 4.22 -8.19 13.38
C SER A 129 2.74 -8.09 13.78
N ASN A 130 1.81 -8.41 12.86
CA ASN A 130 0.36 -8.32 13.07
C ASN A 130 -0.28 -9.55 13.76
N MET A 131 0.28 -10.74 13.55
CA MET A 131 -0.30 -12.01 14.02
C MET A 131 0.15 -12.40 15.43
N PHE A 132 1.38 -12.04 15.83
CA PHE A 132 1.98 -12.49 17.09
C PHE A 132 1.95 -11.42 18.20
N TRP A 133 1.17 -10.36 18.01
CA TRP A 133 0.78 -9.39 19.02
C TRP A 133 -0.74 -9.39 19.19
#